data_AF-A0A9E6S8S7-F1
#
_entry.id   AF-A0A9E6S8S7-F1
#
_cell.length_a   1.000
_cell.length_b   1.000
_cell.length_c   1.000
_cell.angle_alpha   90.00
_cell.angle_beta   90.00
_cell.angle_gamma   90.00
#
_symmetry.space_group_name_H-M   'P 1'
#
loop_
_entity.id
_entity.type
_entity.pdbx_description
1 polymer ?
#
loop_
_entity_poly.entity_id
_entity_poly.type
_entity_poly.pdbx_seq_one_letter_code
_entity_poly.pdbx_strand_id
1 'polypeptide(L)'
;MLLRFIYQLDQEPLAGFLASMLPVQDFDSWLTNARGTVGSMVGSGALMWPIERPARVAMQIALCRAITAKTVSFVGFVHDYFYTGNQLSGHVEAFASKLLDPLHRDITRLTESRVVPPVLFEAMGGLPTSGDHTLDALLQDACAKFRDPAPKARAEATEKLWDAWERLKSIEIHGNKRLSVARLLDQTSPEQSFRAVLETEARALTEIGNAFHIRHFETDKVKLEQPEHCDYLFHRLFALMHLLLFSRHRDLGNT
;
A
#
# COMPACT_ATOMS: atom_id res chain seq x y z
N MET A 1 -0.65 10.25 24.42
CA MET A 1 -0.71 8.96 23.70
C MET A 1 -1.68 9.02 22.53
N LEU A 2 -2.98 9.26 22.76
CA LEU A 2 -4.00 9.28 21.70
C LEU A 2 -3.73 10.29 20.57
N LEU A 3 -3.29 11.50 20.89
CA LEU A 3 -2.95 12.52 19.89
C LEU A 3 -1.82 12.07 18.94
N ARG A 4 -0.80 11.37 19.47
CA ARG A 4 0.30 10.83 18.65
C ARG A 4 -0.19 9.67 17.77
N PHE A 5 -1.09 8.84 18.30
CA PHE A 5 -1.71 7.77 17.54
C PHE A 5 -2.55 8.31 16.37
N ILE A 6 -3.45 9.27 16.62
CA ILE A 6 -4.22 9.93 15.55
C ILE A 6 -3.31 10.59 14.53
N TYR A 7 -2.28 11.32 14.98
CA TYR A 7 -1.30 11.91 14.07
C TYR A 7 -0.69 10.88 13.11
N GLN A 8 -0.35 9.69 13.60
CA GLN A 8 0.19 8.60 12.77
C GLN A 8 -0.83 8.03 11.79
N LEU A 9 -2.11 7.91 12.18
CA LEU A 9 -3.20 7.50 11.27
C LEU A 9 -3.41 8.49 10.13
N ASP A 10 -3.14 9.77 10.39
CA ASP A 10 -3.29 10.87 9.44
C ASP A 10 -2.02 11.11 8.59
N GLN A 11 -0.95 10.33 8.80
CA GLN A 11 0.25 10.38 7.95
C GLN A 11 0.19 9.34 6.83
N GLU A 12 0.76 9.70 5.68
CA GLU A 12 1.07 8.73 4.62
C GLU A 12 2.14 7.73 5.10
N PRO A 13 2.07 6.45 4.70
CA PRO A 13 1.13 5.88 3.72
C PRO A 13 -0.22 5.41 4.31
N LEU A 14 -0.37 5.50 5.63
CA LEU A 14 -1.52 4.94 6.36
C LEU A 14 -2.82 5.72 6.11
N ALA A 15 -2.74 7.04 5.98
CA ALA A 15 -3.90 7.89 5.72
C ALA A 15 -4.63 7.50 4.43
N GLY A 16 -3.91 7.43 3.30
CA GLY A 16 -4.45 6.99 2.02
C GLY A 16 -4.99 5.55 2.05
N PHE A 17 -4.29 4.64 2.76
CA PHE A 17 -4.78 3.28 2.97
C PHE A 17 -6.14 3.25 3.69
N LEU A 18 -6.25 3.92 4.84
CA LEU A 18 -7.49 3.96 5.61
C LEU A 18 -8.61 4.64 4.82
N ALA A 19 -8.33 5.71 4.08
CA ALA A 19 -9.31 6.37 3.23
C ALA A 19 -9.87 5.43 2.14
N SER A 20 -9.03 4.55 1.58
CA SER A 20 -9.47 3.57 0.57
C SER A 20 -10.28 2.39 1.16
N MET A 21 -10.05 2.05 2.42
CA MET A 21 -10.63 0.86 3.05
C MET A 21 -11.85 1.14 3.91
N LEU A 22 -11.96 2.34 4.49
CA LEU A 22 -12.96 2.65 5.49
C LEU A 22 -14.19 3.33 4.88
N PRO A 23 -15.41 2.84 5.17
CA PRO A 23 -16.64 3.47 4.69
C PRO A 23 -16.89 4.79 5.44
N VAL A 24 -17.71 5.66 4.86
CA VAL A 24 -18.24 6.84 5.55
C VAL A 24 -19.10 6.40 6.74
N GLN A 25 -18.85 6.97 7.91
CA GLN A 25 -19.57 6.66 9.15
C GLN A 25 -20.46 7.82 9.61
N ASP A 26 -21.66 7.49 10.08
CA ASP A 26 -22.52 8.41 10.84
C ASP A 26 -22.15 8.32 12.34
N PHE A 27 -21.10 9.04 12.71
CA PHE A 27 -20.56 9.04 14.07
C PHE A 27 -21.53 9.68 15.07
N ASP A 28 -22.23 10.74 14.68
CA ASP A 28 -23.09 11.50 15.59
C ASP A 28 -24.35 10.72 15.97
N SER A 29 -24.98 10.04 15.02
CA SER A 29 -26.10 9.13 15.31
C SER A 29 -25.66 7.95 16.18
N TRP A 30 -24.50 7.36 15.88
CA TRP A 30 -23.94 6.28 16.68
C TRP A 30 -23.68 6.71 18.13
N LEU A 31 -23.05 7.87 18.32
CA LEU A 31 -22.74 8.40 19.65
C LEU A 31 -24.00 8.78 20.43
N THR A 32 -25.01 9.31 19.75
CA THR A 32 -26.32 9.62 20.34
C THR A 32 -27.00 8.35 20.85
N ASN A 33 -27.00 7.29 20.05
CA ASN A 33 -27.55 5.99 20.45
C ASN A 33 -26.78 5.40 21.64
N ALA A 34 -25.44 5.45 21.63
CA ALA A 34 -24.62 5.00 22.74
C ALA A 34 -24.96 5.74 24.04
N ARG A 35 -25.06 7.08 24.00
CA ARG A 35 -25.44 7.91 25.16
C ARG A 35 -26.83 7.57 25.69
N GLY A 36 -27.77 7.23 24.82
CA GLY A 36 -29.11 6.78 25.20
C GLY A 36 -29.15 5.47 26.01
N THR A 37 -28.07 4.69 26.00
CA THR A 37 -27.95 3.45 26.80
C THR A 37 -27.40 3.67 28.21
N VAL A 38 -26.86 4.85 28.51
CA VAL A 38 -26.27 5.15 29.82
C VAL A 38 -27.40 5.36 30.83
N GLY A 39 -27.54 4.41 31.76
CA GLY A 39 -28.51 4.45 32.84
C GLY A 39 -27.96 5.10 34.11
N SER A 40 -28.67 4.91 35.22
CA SER A 40 -28.29 5.47 36.53
C SER A 40 -27.09 4.79 37.18
N MET A 41 -26.70 3.60 36.73
CA MET A 41 -25.52 2.88 37.22
C MET A 41 -24.28 3.28 36.43
N VAL A 42 -23.17 3.52 37.12
CA VAL A 42 -21.87 3.82 36.50
C VAL A 42 -21.40 2.64 35.65
N GLY A 43 -20.87 2.91 34.46
CA GLY A 43 -20.41 1.87 33.53
C GLY A 43 -21.54 1.08 32.86
N SER A 44 -22.78 1.55 32.92
CA SER A 44 -23.93 0.87 32.30
C SER A 44 -24.07 1.07 30.79
N GLY A 45 -23.30 1.99 30.21
CA GLY A 45 -23.37 2.30 28.79
C GLY A 45 -22.97 1.11 27.91
N ALA A 46 -23.71 0.89 26.84
CA ALA A 46 -23.44 -0.11 25.83
C ALA A 46 -22.92 0.54 24.54
N LEU A 47 -21.80 0.03 24.03
CA LEU A 47 -21.21 0.45 22.76
C LEU A 47 -21.62 -0.55 21.66
N MET A 48 -22.58 -0.14 20.84
CA MET A 48 -23.05 -0.93 19.70
C MET A 48 -22.11 -0.73 18.51
N TRP A 49 -20.97 -1.42 18.52
CA TRP A 49 -20.00 -1.35 17.42
C TRP A 49 -20.57 -1.97 16.13
N PRO A 50 -20.25 -1.41 14.95
CA PRO A 50 -20.54 -2.07 13.69
C PRO A 50 -19.96 -3.49 13.62
N ILE A 51 -20.68 -4.41 12.97
CA ILE A 51 -20.27 -5.82 12.80
C ILE A 51 -19.15 -5.91 11.76
N GLU A 52 -19.27 -5.17 10.67
CA GLU A 52 -18.27 -5.13 9.61
C GLU A 52 -16.96 -4.50 10.09
N ARG A 53 -15.83 -5.18 9.83
CA ARG A 53 -14.51 -4.73 10.31
C ARG A 53 -14.16 -3.31 9.83
N PRO A 54 -14.30 -2.95 8.53
CA PRO A 54 -14.02 -1.59 8.10
C PRO A 54 -14.89 -0.55 8.82
N ALA A 55 -16.19 -0.80 8.95
CA ALA A 55 -17.10 0.11 9.64
C ALA A 55 -16.76 0.28 11.12
N ARG A 56 -16.35 -0.80 11.80
CA ARG A 56 -15.92 -0.75 13.21
C ARG A 56 -14.63 0.05 13.38
N VAL A 57 -13.63 -0.18 12.55
CA VAL A 57 -12.37 0.59 12.55
C VAL A 57 -12.66 2.07 12.31
N ALA A 58 -13.50 2.38 11.30
CA ALA A 58 -13.93 3.75 11.00
C ALA A 58 -14.58 4.43 12.21
N MET A 59 -15.50 3.73 12.89
CA MET A 59 -16.19 4.24 14.08
C MET A 59 -15.23 4.45 15.26
N GLN A 60 -14.31 3.52 15.50
CA GLN A 60 -13.31 3.62 16.57
C GLN A 60 -12.32 4.78 16.33
N ILE A 61 -11.87 4.99 15.08
CA ILE A 61 -11.03 6.14 14.72
C ILE A 61 -11.79 7.45 14.91
N ALA A 62 -13.07 7.51 14.49
CA ALA A 62 -13.91 8.68 14.68
C ALA A 62 -14.06 9.04 16.17
N LEU A 63 -14.27 8.05 17.05
CA LEU A 63 -14.27 8.27 18.50
C LEU A 63 -12.93 8.81 19.01
N CYS A 64 -11.82 8.22 18.60
CA CYS A 64 -10.48 8.69 18.98
C CYS A 64 -10.23 10.13 18.54
N ARG A 65 -10.68 10.51 17.33
CA ARG A 65 -10.64 11.89 16.82
C ARG A 65 -11.54 12.82 17.62
N ALA A 66 -12.76 12.42 17.95
CA ALA A 66 -13.69 13.21 18.77
C ALA A 66 -13.14 13.47 20.20
N ILE A 67 -12.50 12.46 20.80
CA ILE A 67 -11.81 12.62 22.09
C ILE A 67 -10.63 13.59 21.96
N THR A 68 -9.82 13.47 20.89
CA THR A 68 -8.67 14.35 20.65
C THR A 68 -9.11 15.80 20.39
N ALA A 69 -10.22 15.99 19.69
CA ALA A 69 -10.86 17.27 19.44
C ALA A 69 -11.64 17.83 20.65
N LYS A 70 -11.71 17.08 21.76
CA LYS A 70 -12.44 17.44 22.99
C LYS A 70 -13.95 17.60 22.81
N THR A 71 -14.53 17.11 21.71
CA THR A 71 -15.99 17.05 21.52
C THR A 71 -16.61 15.89 22.32
N VAL A 72 -15.79 14.89 22.65
CA VAL A 72 -16.11 13.82 23.61
C VAL A 72 -15.14 13.89 24.78
N SER A 73 -15.66 14.00 26.00
CA SER A 73 -14.84 13.94 27.22
C SER A 73 -14.27 12.53 27.39
N PHE A 74 -12.94 12.39 27.42
CA PHE A 74 -12.29 11.11 27.69
C PHE A 74 -12.74 10.51 29.02
N VAL A 75 -12.68 11.31 30.10
CA VAL A 75 -13.01 10.85 31.45
C VAL A 75 -14.49 10.46 31.55
N GLY A 76 -15.39 11.26 30.98
CA GLY A 76 -16.81 10.92 30.95
C GLY A 76 -17.07 9.63 30.16
N PHE A 77 -16.44 9.51 28.99
CA PHE A 77 -16.58 8.31 28.17
C PHE A 77 -16.09 7.04 28.88
N VAL A 78 -14.88 7.03 29.44
CA VAL A 78 -14.37 5.84 30.13
C VAL A 78 -15.16 5.54 31.40
N HIS A 79 -15.72 6.55 32.07
CA HIS A 79 -16.60 6.35 33.22
C HIS A 79 -17.93 5.70 32.83
N ASP A 80 -18.51 6.09 31.69
CA ASP A 80 -19.82 5.59 31.25
C ASP A 80 -19.75 4.20 30.61
N TYR A 81 -18.64 3.87 29.92
CA TYR A 81 -18.53 2.65 29.10
C TYR A 81 -17.41 1.69 29.54
N PHE A 82 -16.39 2.16 30.25
CA PHE A 82 -15.21 1.37 30.65
C PHE A 82 -14.86 1.55 32.12
N TYR A 83 -15.87 1.59 32.99
CA TYR A 83 -15.65 1.81 34.41
C TYR A 83 -14.83 0.68 35.05
N THR A 84 -13.79 1.05 35.81
CA THR A 84 -12.89 0.12 36.52
C THR A 84 -12.63 0.55 37.97
N GLY A 85 -13.58 1.26 38.59
CA GLY A 85 -13.40 1.82 39.94
C GLY A 85 -12.89 3.26 39.92
N ASN A 86 -12.13 3.66 40.94
CA ASN A 86 -11.79 5.07 41.18
C ASN A 86 -10.41 5.49 40.64
N GLN A 87 -9.66 4.59 40.01
CA GLN A 87 -8.32 4.87 39.52
C GLN A 87 -8.32 5.19 38.03
N LEU A 88 -7.82 6.38 37.68
CA LEU A 88 -7.67 6.81 36.28
C LEU A 88 -6.78 5.86 35.47
N SER A 89 -5.74 5.28 36.08
CA SER A 89 -4.87 4.29 35.44
C SER A 89 -5.66 3.08 34.94
N GLY A 90 -6.58 2.55 35.75
CA GLY A 90 -7.44 1.43 35.36
C GLY A 90 -8.34 1.77 34.18
N HIS A 91 -8.87 3.00 34.12
CA HIS A 91 -9.67 3.45 32.99
C HIS A 91 -8.85 3.59 31.71
N VAL A 92 -7.62 4.10 31.81
CA VAL A 92 -6.71 4.21 30.67
C VAL A 92 -6.34 2.82 30.13
N GLU A 93 -6.04 1.87 31.01
CA GLU A 93 -5.76 0.48 30.64
C GLU A 93 -6.98 -0.21 30.03
N ALA A 94 -8.18 0.01 30.59
CA ALA A 94 -9.43 -0.49 30.03
C ALA A 94 -9.71 0.09 28.65
N PHE A 95 -9.49 1.40 28.45
CA PHE A 95 -9.63 2.01 27.14
C PHE A 95 -8.61 1.45 26.14
N ALA A 96 -7.36 1.25 26.54
CA ALA A 96 -6.35 0.65 25.68
C ALA A 96 -6.73 -0.78 25.27
N SER A 97 -6.97 -1.66 26.25
CA SER A 97 -7.26 -3.07 26.02
C SER A 97 -8.60 -3.34 25.31
N LYS A 98 -9.63 -2.54 25.59
CA LYS A 98 -10.97 -2.75 25.01
C LYS A 98 -11.20 -1.99 23.71
N LEU A 99 -10.41 -0.96 23.41
CA LEU A 99 -10.58 -0.13 22.21
C LEU A 99 -9.32 -0.05 21.35
N LEU A 100 -8.19 0.39 21.90
CA LEU A 100 -6.98 0.63 21.09
C LEU A 100 -6.34 -0.66 20.58
N ASP A 101 -6.23 -1.70 21.41
CA ASP A 101 -5.63 -2.97 20.99
C ASP A 101 -6.49 -3.69 19.93
N PRO A 102 -7.83 -3.79 20.07
CA PRO A 102 -8.69 -4.31 19.00
C PRO A 102 -8.64 -3.46 17.73
N LEU A 103 -8.57 -2.13 17.85
CA LEU A 103 -8.45 -1.21 16.72
C LEU A 103 -7.16 -1.46 15.94
N HIS A 104 -6.02 -1.49 16.64
CA HIS A 104 -4.73 -1.81 16.02
C HIS A 104 -4.78 -3.15 15.29
N ARG A 105 -5.24 -4.21 15.97
CA ARG A 105 -5.37 -5.55 15.37
C ARG A 105 -6.26 -5.55 14.13
N ASP A 106 -7.40 -4.86 14.18
CA ASP A 106 -8.32 -4.81 13.03
C ASP A 106 -7.74 -3.96 11.88
N ILE A 107 -6.96 -2.90 12.14
CA ILE A 107 -6.18 -2.18 11.11
C ILE A 107 -5.17 -3.14 10.46
N THR A 108 -4.39 -3.90 11.24
CA THR A 108 -3.44 -4.89 10.69
C THR A 108 -4.16 -5.90 9.80
N ARG A 109 -5.31 -6.44 10.23
CA ARG A 109 -6.10 -7.37 9.39
C ARG A 109 -6.63 -6.75 8.11
N LEU A 110 -6.94 -5.46 8.09
CA LEU A 110 -7.30 -4.78 6.85
C LEU A 110 -6.11 -4.75 5.88
N THR A 111 -4.89 -4.58 6.38
CA THR A 111 -3.68 -4.58 5.54
C THR A 111 -3.42 -5.94 4.86
N GLU A 112 -3.88 -7.04 5.48
CA GLU A 112 -3.78 -8.41 4.95
C GLU A 112 -4.85 -8.75 3.90
N SER A 113 -5.90 -7.92 3.75
CA SER A 113 -7.04 -8.24 2.87
C SER A 113 -6.76 -8.07 1.38
N ARG A 114 -5.61 -7.50 1.00
CA ARG A 114 -5.23 -7.33 -0.40
C ARG A 114 -4.86 -8.68 -1.01
N VAL A 115 -5.65 -9.13 -1.98
CA VAL A 115 -5.36 -10.34 -2.76
C VAL A 115 -4.35 -9.98 -3.85
N VAL A 116 -3.08 -10.26 -3.61
CA VAL A 116 -2.04 -10.25 -4.66
C VAL A 116 -1.76 -11.70 -5.05
N PRO A 117 -1.61 -12.04 -6.35
CA PRO A 117 -1.24 -13.39 -6.76
C PRO A 117 0.05 -13.85 -6.05
N PRO A 118 0.03 -14.94 -5.25
CA PRO A 118 1.19 -15.37 -4.46
C PRO A 118 2.46 -15.59 -5.29
N VAL A 119 2.29 -16.10 -6.51
CA VAL A 119 3.37 -16.32 -7.48
C VAL A 119 4.16 -15.04 -7.80
N LEU A 120 3.52 -13.86 -7.74
CA LEU A 120 4.21 -12.60 -7.97
C LEU A 120 5.12 -12.23 -6.79
N PHE A 121 4.69 -12.49 -5.55
CA PHE A 121 5.53 -12.25 -4.38
C PHE A 121 6.77 -13.14 -4.37
N GLU A 122 6.60 -14.40 -4.76
CA GLU A 122 7.70 -15.36 -4.94
C GLU A 122 8.66 -14.86 -6.04
N ALA A 123 8.13 -14.48 -7.21
CA ALA A 123 8.93 -13.97 -8.32
C ALA A 123 9.72 -12.70 -7.96
N MET A 124 9.14 -11.78 -7.18
CA MET A 124 9.83 -10.59 -6.66
C MET A 124 10.95 -10.90 -5.68
N GLY A 125 10.91 -12.06 -5.00
CA GLY A 125 11.98 -12.50 -4.10
C GLY A 125 13.13 -13.21 -4.80
N GLY A 126 12.92 -13.68 -6.03
CA GLY A 126 13.84 -14.56 -6.75
C GLY A 126 14.54 -13.94 -7.96
N LEU A 127 14.48 -12.62 -8.15
CA LEU A 127 15.14 -11.97 -9.29
C LEU A 127 16.67 -12.19 -9.25
N PRO A 128 17.31 -12.58 -10.37
CA PRO A 128 18.76 -12.67 -10.45
C PRO A 128 19.38 -11.27 -10.39
N THR A 129 20.65 -11.20 -9.97
CA THR A 129 21.41 -9.95 -10.04
C THR A 129 21.61 -9.54 -11.50
N SER A 130 21.39 -8.26 -11.80
CA SER A 130 21.56 -7.76 -13.17
C SER A 130 23.02 -7.49 -13.54
N GLY A 131 23.90 -7.40 -12.54
CA GLY A 131 25.28 -6.92 -12.69
C GLY A 131 25.40 -5.40 -12.66
N ASP A 132 24.29 -4.67 -12.51
CA ASP A 132 24.24 -3.22 -12.32
C ASP A 132 23.61 -2.90 -10.96
N HIS A 133 24.42 -2.43 -10.01
CA HIS A 133 23.96 -2.18 -8.64
C HIS A 133 22.80 -1.17 -8.60
N THR A 134 22.81 -0.17 -9.47
CA THR A 134 21.72 0.82 -9.53
C THR A 134 20.41 0.17 -9.95
N LEU A 135 20.41 -0.66 -10.99
CA LEU A 135 19.24 -1.43 -11.41
C LEU A 135 18.73 -2.34 -10.30
N ASP A 136 19.63 -3.10 -9.66
CA ASP A 136 19.28 -4.03 -8.59
C ASP A 136 18.63 -3.29 -7.40
N ALA A 137 19.17 -2.13 -7.02
CA ALA A 137 18.61 -1.29 -5.97
C ALA A 137 17.23 -0.72 -6.34
N LEU A 138 17.02 -0.30 -7.59
CA LEU A 138 15.72 0.17 -8.07
C LEU A 138 14.67 -0.95 -8.04
N LEU A 139 15.04 -2.16 -8.47
CA LEU A 139 14.17 -3.34 -8.44
C LEU A 139 13.80 -3.75 -7.02
N GLN A 140 14.79 -3.80 -6.12
CA GLN A 140 14.56 -4.12 -4.71
C GLN A 140 13.60 -3.11 -4.08
N ASP A 141 13.80 -1.82 -4.32
CA ASP A 141 12.94 -0.77 -3.78
C ASP A 141 11.52 -0.83 -4.34
N ALA A 142 11.37 -1.03 -5.66
CA ALA A 142 10.07 -1.22 -6.29
C ALA A 142 9.32 -2.43 -5.69
N CYS A 143 9.99 -3.58 -5.53
CA CYS A 143 9.39 -4.77 -4.96
C CYS A 143 9.06 -4.62 -3.47
N ALA A 144 9.87 -3.88 -2.71
CA ALA A 144 9.60 -3.60 -1.30
C ALA A 144 8.35 -2.72 -1.15
N LYS A 145 8.26 -1.63 -1.92
CA LYS A 145 7.10 -0.74 -1.91
C LYS A 145 5.83 -1.42 -2.39
N PHE A 146 5.90 -2.28 -3.41
CA PHE A 146 4.71 -2.96 -3.94
C PHE A 146 4.07 -3.94 -2.94
N ARG A 147 4.85 -4.46 -1.98
CA ARG A 147 4.34 -5.29 -0.88
C ARG A 147 3.50 -4.50 0.11
N ASP A 148 3.67 -3.18 0.19
CA ASP A 148 2.86 -2.33 1.05
C ASP A 148 1.42 -2.22 0.50
N PRO A 149 0.40 -2.46 1.34
CA PRO A 149 -1.00 -2.40 0.91
C PRO A 149 -1.54 -0.98 0.77
N ALA A 150 -0.77 0.06 1.06
CA ALA A 150 -1.17 1.43 0.87
C ALA A 150 -1.11 1.87 -0.60
N PRO A 151 -2.19 2.48 -1.15
CA PRO A 151 -2.23 2.93 -2.54
C PRO A 151 -1.04 3.79 -2.97
N LYS A 152 -0.62 4.72 -2.12
CA LYS A 152 0.50 5.61 -2.40
C LYS A 152 1.82 4.85 -2.57
N ALA A 153 2.12 3.93 -1.66
CA ALA A 153 3.32 3.10 -1.75
C ALA A 153 3.34 2.27 -3.04
N ARG A 154 2.17 1.77 -3.49
CA ARG A 154 2.05 1.01 -4.74
C ARG A 154 2.22 1.88 -6.00
N ALA A 155 1.72 3.11 -5.97
CA ALA A 155 1.99 4.07 -7.04
C ALA A 155 3.49 4.35 -7.13
N GLU A 156 4.15 4.64 -5.99
CA GLU A 156 5.60 4.84 -5.92
C GLU A 156 6.38 3.59 -6.38
N ALA A 157 5.90 2.38 -6.06
CA ALA A 157 6.48 1.13 -6.54
C ALA A 157 6.45 1.03 -8.07
N THR A 158 5.34 1.45 -8.67
CA THR A 158 5.13 1.46 -10.13
C THR A 158 6.09 2.44 -10.78
N GLU A 159 6.18 3.68 -10.28
CA GLU A 159 7.17 4.66 -10.75
C GLU A 159 8.60 4.11 -10.67
N LYS A 160 8.94 3.49 -9.53
CA LYS A 160 10.27 2.94 -9.29
C LYS A 160 10.61 1.77 -10.22
N LEU A 161 9.63 0.93 -10.54
CA LEU A 161 9.80 -0.14 -11.51
C LEU A 161 10.04 0.42 -12.93
N TRP A 162 9.39 1.53 -13.28
CA TRP A 162 9.66 2.22 -14.55
C TRP A 162 11.05 2.86 -14.59
N ASP A 163 11.54 3.39 -13.48
CA ASP A 163 12.94 3.82 -13.35
C ASP A 163 13.92 2.64 -13.57
N ALA A 164 13.63 1.50 -12.96
CA ALA A 164 14.40 0.27 -13.17
C ALA A 164 14.39 -0.15 -14.65
N TRP A 165 13.23 -0.08 -15.32
CA TRP A 165 13.13 -0.36 -16.75
C TRP A 165 14.07 0.51 -17.58
N GLU A 166 14.26 1.79 -17.24
CA GLU A 166 15.17 2.65 -18.03
C GLU A 166 16.62 2.56 -17.70
N ARG A 167 16.93 2.14 -16.48
CA ARG A 167 18.28 1.67 -16.23
C ARG A 167 18.57 0.44 -17.09
N LEU A 168 17.68 -0.56 -17.08
CA LEU A 168 17.82 -1.80 -17.87
C LEU A 168 17.97 -1.54 -19.37
N LYS A 169 17.24 -0.57 -19.95
CA LYS A 169 17.42 -0.16 -21.35
C LYS A 169 18.82 0.36 -21.71
N SER A 170 19.74 0.51 -20.75
CA SER A 170 21.07 1.10 -20.97
C SER A 170 22.24 0.21 -20.53
N ILE A 171 22.00 -1.00 -20.00
CA ILE A 171 23.06 -1.82 -19.38
C ILE A 171 23.80 -2.75 -20.35
N GLU A 172 23.21 -3.13 -21.49
CA GLU A 172 23.86 -4.01 -22.46
C GLU A 172 24.85 -3.24 -23.33
N ILE A 173 24.46 -2.03 -23.74
CA ILE A 173 25.21 -1.18 -24.66
C ILE A 173 25.11 0.26 -24.19
N HIS A 174 26.20 0.74 -23.60
CA HIS A 174 26.31 2.11 -23.12
C HIS A 174 26.17 3.11 -24.28
N GLY A 175 25.41 4.18 -24.05
CA GLY A 175 25.20 5.25 -25.03
C GLY A 175 24.22 4.94 -26.17
N ASN A 176 23.74 3.69 -26.32
CA ASN A 176 22.76 3.33 -27.34
C ASN A 176 21.63 2.47 -26.77
N LYS A 177 20.64 3.14 -26.15
CA LYS A 177 19.46 2.48 -25.53
C LYS A 177 18.72 1.57 -26.50
N ARG A 178 18.57 1.98 -27.77
CA ARG A 178 17.85 1.19 -28.78
C ARG A 178 18.55 -0.13 -29.05
N LEU A 179 19.87 -0.11 -29.25
CA LEU A 179 20.65 -1.31 -29.49
C LEU A 179 20.76 -2.18 -28.23
N SER A 180 20.85 -1.54 -27.05
CA SER A 180 20.83 -2.24 -25.75
C SER A 180 19.54 -3.05 -25.58
N VAL A 181 18.38 -2.45 -25.87
CA VAL A 181 17.09 -3.16 -25.82
C VAL A 181 17.03 -4.27 -26.85
N ALA A 182 17.48 -4.02 -28.09
CA ALA A 182 17.50 -5.06 -29.12
C ALA A 182 18.30 -6.29 -28.64
N ARG A 183 19.49 -6.10 -28.06
CA ARG A 183 20.30 -7.18 -27.50
C ARG A 183 19.59 -7.97 -26.40
N LEU A 184 18.94 -7.29 -25.44
CA LEU A 184 18.16 -7.95 -24.38
C LEU A 184 17.05 -8.85 -24.96
N LEU A 185 16.34 -8.35 -25.98
CA LEU A 185 15.26 -9.08 -26.61
C LEU A 185 15.78 -10.29 -27.41
N ASP A 186 16.91 -10.14 -28.08
CA ASP A 186 17.53 -11.21 -28.88
C ASP A 186 18.08 -12.33 -27.97
N GLN A 187 18.60 -12.01 -26.78
CA GLN A 187 18.97 -12.97 -25.73
C GLN A 187 17.76 -13.72 -25.15
N THR A 188 16.58 -13.10 -25.20
CA THR A 188 15.37 -13.67 -24.60
C THR A 188 14.71 -14.72 -25.48
N SER A 189 14.73 -14.54 -26.81
CA SER A 189 14.11 -15.46 -27.75
C SER A 189 14.84 -15.54 -29.08
N PRO A 190 15.33 -16.73 -29.50
CA PRO A 190 15.84 -16.94 -30.85
C PRO A 190 14.73 -17.05 -31.90
N GLU A 191 13.49 -17.32 -31.47
CA GLU A 191 12.33 -17.40 -32.35
C GLU A 191 11.82 -15.98 -32.66
N GLN A 192 11.80 -15.64 -33.96
CA GLN A 192 11.63 -14.25 -34.43
C GLN A 192 10.23 -13.70 -34.20
N SER A 193 9.18 -14.53 -34.27
CA SER A 193 7.80 -14.05 -34.10
C SER A 193 7.50 -13.66 -32.65
N PHE A 194 7.93 -14.47 -31.68
CA PHE A 194 7.83 -14.17 -30.27
C PHE A 194 8.76 -13.03 -29.86
N ARG A 195 9.97 -12.95 -30.43
CA ARG A 195 10.84 -11.79 -30.26
C ARG A 195 10.08 -10.50 -30.69
N ALA A 196 9.41 -10.50 -31.83
CA ALA A 196 8.64 -9.33 -32.30
C ALA A 196 7.49 -8.95 -31.33
N VAL A 197 6.85 -9.93 -30.69
CA VAL A 197 5.87 -9.69 -29.61
C VAL A 197 6.52 -8.97 -28.44
N LEU A 198 7.68 -9.44 -27.96
CA LEU A 198 8.40 -8.80 -26.86
C LEU A 198 8.85 -7.36 -27.21
N GLU A 199 9.27 -7.13 -28.46
CA GLU A 199 9.62 -5.78 -28.91
C GLU A 199 8.40 -4.84 -28.90
N THR A 200 7.25 -5.32 -29.36
CA THR A 200 6.00 -4.57 -29.33
C THR A 200 5.61 -4.22 -27.90
N GLU A 201 5.73 -5.18 -26.98
CA GLU A 201 5.44 -4.99 -25.56
C GLU A 201 6.40 -3.98 -24.90
N ALA A 202 7.70 -4.09 -25.15
CA ALA A 202 8.71 -3.16 -24.62
C ALA A 202 8.51 -1.72 -25.12
N ARG A 203 8.07 -1.55 -26.37
CA ARG A 203 7.71 -0.24 -26.94
C ARG A 203 6.45 0.31 -26.27
N ALA A 204 5.37 -0.49 -26.19
CA ALA A 204 4.13 -0.08 -25.55
C ALA A 204 4.34 0.34 -24.08
N LEU A 205 5.13 -0.42 -23.31
CA LEU A 205 5.46 -0.07 -21.92
C LEU A 205 6.30 1.21 -21.79
N THR A 206 7.16 1.48 -22.78
CA THR A 206 7.90 2.75 -22.85
C THR A 206 6.97 3.92 -23.14
N GLU A 207 6.05 3.76 -24.09
CA GLU A 207 5.05 4.78 -24.44
C GLU A 207 4.09 5.06 -23.28
N ILE A 208 3.61 4.03 -22.59
CA ILE A 208 2.77 4.14 -21.39
C ILE A 208 3.51 4.95 -20.31
N GLY A 209 4.76 4.60 -20.00
CA GLY A 209 5.55 5.32 -19.01
C GLY A 209 5.75 6.80 -19.34
N ASN A 210 5.84 7.14 -20.63
CA ASN A 210 5.98 8.51 -21.08
C ASN A 210 4.65 9.28 -21.08
N ALA A 211 3.53 8.61 -21.35
CA ALA A 211 2.21 9.21 -21.49
C ALA A 211 1.50 9.45 -20.14
N PHE A 212 1.61 8.50 -19.21
CA PHE A 212 1.04 8.63 -17.87
C PHE A 212 2.06 9.28 -16.93
N HIS A 213 1.60 9.90 -15.85
CA HIS A 213 2.45 10.53 -14.81
C HIS A 213 3.20 9.48 -13.96
N ILE A 214 3.77 8.46 -14.60
CA ILE A 214 4.60 7.39 -14.00
C ILE A 214 6.08 7.80 -14.05
N ARG A 215 6.44 8.75 -14.92
CA ARG A 215 7.76 9.37 -15.03
C ARG A 215 7.71 10.88 -14.91
N HIS A 216 8.51 11.40 -13.98
CA HIS A 216 8.79 12.81 -13.73
C HIS A 216 7.54 13.67 -13.47
N PHE A 217 7.64 14.57 -12.49
CA PHE A 217 6.61 15.52 -12.08
C PHE A 217 6.38 16.61 -13.15
N GLU A 218 6.12 16.24 -14.39
CA GLU A 218 5.65 17.17 -15.42
C GLU A 218 4.14 17.36 -15.23
N THR A 219 3.72 18.60 -14.98
CA THR A 219 2.35 19.02 -14.62
C THR A 219 1.27 18.71 -15.67
N ASP A 220 1.65 18.27 -16.86
CA ASP A 220 0.78 18.13 -18.03
C ASP A 220 0.33 16.68 -18.33
N LYS A 221 0.62 15.70 -17.46
CA LYS A 221 0.32 14.27 -17.70
C LYS A 221 -0.84 13.73 -16.86
N VAL A 222 -1.57 12.76 -17.43
CA VAL A 222 -2.72 12.09 -16.80
C VAL A 222 -2.25 11.29 -15.58
N LYS A 223 -2.81 11.60 -14.40
CA LYS A 223 -2.57 10.85 -13.17
C LYS A 223 -3.38 9.56 -13.16
N LEU A 224 -2.79 8.48 -12.66
CA LEU A 224 -3.52 7.25 -12.37
C LEU A 224 -4.23 7.43 -11.04
N GLU A 225 -5.54 7.66 -11.08
CA GLU A 225 -6.35 7.91 -9.88
C GLU A 225 -6.72 6.61 -9.14
N GLN A 226 -6.84 5.51 -9.88
CA GLN A 226 -7.24 4.21 -9.34
C GLN A 226 -6.02 3.36 -9.00
N PRO A 227 -5.87 2.90 -7.75
CA PRO A 227 -4.73 2.08 -7.33
C PRO A 227 -4.61 0.76 -8.10
N GLU A 228 -5.72 0.21 -8.57
CA GLU A 228 -5.78 -1.03 -9.36
C GLU A 228 -5.10 -0.87 -10.73
N HIS A 229 -5.12 0.33 -11.30
CA HIS A 229 -4.40 0.61 -12.54
C HIS A 229 -2.88 0.60 -12.32
N CYS A 230 -2.40 1.11 -11.18
CA CYS A 230 -1.00 1.02 -10.79
C CYS A 230 -0.59 -0.46 -10.61
N ASP A 231 -1.42 -1.25 -9.93
CA ASP A 231 -1.17 -2.68 -9.72
C ASP A 231 -1.07 -3.45 -11.06
N TYR A 232 -2.01 -3.21 -11.98
CA TYR A 232 -1.97 -3.79 -13.33
C TYR A 232 -0.68 -3.44 -14.08
N LEU A 233 -0.32 -2.16 -14.08
CA LEU A 233 0.87 -1.68 -14.79
C LEU A 233 2.16 -2.18 -14.16
N PHE A 234 2.23 -2.27 -12.83
CA PHE A 234 3.33 -2.91 -12.12
C PHE A 234 3.47 -4.37 -12.57
N HIS A 235 2.39 -5.16 -12.51
CA HIS A 235 2.42 -6.57 -12.91
C HIS A 235 2.89 -6.74 -14.36
N ARG A 236 2.35 -5.93 -15.28
CA ARG A 236 2.66 -6.00 -16.70
C ARG A 236 4.14 -5.72 -16.98
N LEU A 237 4.68 -4.62 -16.44
CA LEU A 237 6.10 -4.31 -16.61
C LEU A 237 6.99 -5.33 -15.89
N PHE A 238 6.60 -5.74 -14.68
CA PHE A 238 7.37 -6.70 -13.90
C PHE A 238 7.51 -8.04 -14.62
N ALA A 239 6.45 -8.54 -15.26
CA ALA A 239 6.49 -9.78 -16.03
C ALA A 239 7.53 -9.72 -17.17
N LEU A 240 7.59 -8.60 -17.91
CA LEU A 240 8.61 -8.39 -18.94
C LEU A 240 10.01 -8.32 -18.33
N MET A 241 10.20 -7.51 -17.27
CA MET A 241 11.50 -7.37 -16.61
C MET A 241 12.02 -8.70 -16.05
N HIS A 242 11.15 -9.47 -15.40
CA HIS A 242 11.46 -10.79 -14.89
C HIS A 242 11.98 -11.71 -16.01
N LEU A 243 11.25 -11.80 -17.14
CA LEU A 243 11.66 -12.61 -18.29
C LEU A 243 13.03 -12.19 -18.85
N LEU A 244 13.25 -10.89 -19.03
CA LEU A 244 14.49 -10.34 -19.58
C LEU A 244 15.69 -10.63 -18.66
N LEU A 245 15.55 -10.41 -17.36
CA LEU A 245 16.62 -10.60 -16.39
C LEU A 245 17.03 -12.07 -16.25
N PHE A 246 16.06 -12.98 -16.20
CA PHE A 246 16.35 -14.41 -16.16
C PHE A 246 17.00 -14.93 -17.43
N SER A 247 16.57 -14.43 -18.60
CA SER A 247 17.19 -14.80 -19.88
C SER A 247 18.63 -14.29 -19.97
N ARG A 248 18.87 -13.04 -19.60
CA ARG A 248 20.22 -12.45 -19.50
C ARG A 248 21.13 -13.24 -18.55
N HIS A 249 20.64 -13.61 -17.37
CA HIS A 249 21.42 -14.37 -16.39
C HIS A 249 21.79 -15.77 -16.92
N ARG A 250 20.87 -16.45 -17.62
CA ARG A 250 21.14 -17.76 -18.24
C ARG A 250 22.27 -17.68 -19.26
N ASP A 251 22.32 -16.62 -20.06
CA ASP A 251 23.36 -16.46 -21.07
C ASP A 251 24.73 -16.15 -20.46
N LEU A 252 24.78 -15.35 -19.39
CA LEU A 252 26.02 -15.06 -18.64
C LEU A 252 26.60 -16.31 -17.95
N GLY A 253 25.76 -17.26 -17.55
CA GLY A 253 26.21 -18.52 -16.95
C GLY A 253 26.74 -19.55 -17.97
N ASN A 254 26.50 -19.33 -19.26
CA ASN A 254 26.92 -20.21 -20.36
C ASN A 254 28.17 -19.71 -21.11
N THR A 255 28.75 -18.58 -20.68
CA THR A 255 30.03 -18.02 -21.15
C THR A 255 31.14 -18.23 -20.14
#